data_AF-S0G1J3-F1
#
_entry.id   AF-S0G1J3-F1
#
_cell.length_a   1.000
_cell.length_b   1.000
_cell.length_c   1.000
_cell.angle_alpha   90.00
_cell.angle_beta   90.00
_cell.angle_gamma   90.00
#
_symmetry.space_group_name_H-M   'P 1'
#
loop_
_entity.id
_entity.type
_entity.pdbx_description
1 polymer ?
#
loop_
_entity_poly.entity_id
_entity_poly.type
_entity_poly.pdbx_seq_one_letter_code
_entity_poly.pdbx_strand_id
1 'polypeptide(L)' 'MKVIITDQCMGDRNCNELCPEVFKYDEDQLKSTIRVDPIPDHLKDKVRQAAAECGAEAIIIEE' A
#
# COMPACT_ATOMS: atom_id res chain seq x y z
N MET A 1 -12.75 0.57 4.52
CA MET A 1 -11.46 0.20 3.88
C MET A 1 -10.34 1.03 4.46
N LYS A 2 -9.75 0.49 5.51
CA LYS A 2 -8.49 0.90 6.09
C LYS A 2 -7.39 -0.01 5.55
N VAL A 3 -6.21 0.55 5.29
CA VAL A 3 -5.07 -0.20 4.76
C VAL A 3 -3.91 -0.07 5.72
N ILE A 4 -3.24 -1.18 6.01
CA ILE A 4 -2.09 -1.23 6.91
C ILE A 4 -0.93 -1.87 6.15
N ILE A 5 0.23 -1.21 6.19
CA ILE A 5 1.48 -1.82 5.72
C ILE A 5 2.16 -2.46 6.93
N THR A 6 2.39 -3.77 6.85
CA THR A 6 3.04 -4.53 7.91
C THR A 6 4.55 -4.38 7.86
N ASP A 7 5.21 -4.93 8.87
CA ASP A 7 6.67 -4.97 8.93
C ASP A 7 7.31 -5.89 7.88
N GLN A 8 6.51 -6.75 7.22
CA GLN A 8 6.92 -7.62 6.12
C GLN A 8 7.22 -6.87 4.83
N CYS A 9 6.96 -5.56 4.76
CA CYS A 9 7.27 -4.78 3.58
C CYS A 9 8.78 -4.82 3.27
N MET A 10 9.12 -5.44 2.14
CA MET A 10 10.49 -5.58 1.63
C MET A 10 11.00 -4.36 0.85
N GLY A 11 10.15 -3.34 0.71
CA GLY A 11 10.52 -2.11 0.01
C GLY A 11 10.52 -2.21 -1.52
N ASP A 12 9.75 -3.16 -2.10
CA ASP A 12 9.66 -3.40 -3.56
C ASP A 12 9.11 -2.21 -4.37
N ARG A 13 8.47 -1.24 -3.71
CA ARG A 13 7.87 -0.02 -4.30
C ARG A 13 6.77 -0.24 -5.34
N ASN A 14 6.43 -1.48 -5.71
CA ASN A 14 5.37 -1.77 -6.69
C ASN A 14 4.03 -1.09 -6.34
N CYS A 15 3.63 -1.12 -5.05
CA CYS A 15 2.41 -0.45 -4.61
C CYS A 15 2.45 1.08 -4.79
N ASN A 16 3.62 1.70 -4.60
CA ASN A 16 3.83 3.13 -4.82
C ASN A 16 3.84 3.49 -6.31
N GLU A 17 4.30 2.60 -7.19
CA GLU A 17 4.21 2.80 -8.65
C GLU A 17 2.76 2.63 -9.16
N LEU A 18 2.03 1.64 -8.64
CA LEU A 18 0.65 1.33 -9.05
C LEU A 18 -0.35 2.40 -8.59
N CYS A 19 -0.21 2.89 -7.36
CA CYS A 19 -1.12 3.86 -6.75
C CYS A 19 -0.37 4.86 -5.86
N PRO A 20 0.45 5.77 -6.44
CA PRO A 20 1.20 6.79 -5.70
C PRO A 20 0.30 7.78 -4.92
N GLU A 21 -0.98 7.84 -5.26
CA GLU A 21 -1.99 8.62 -4.55
C GLU A 21 -2.25 8.05 -3.14
N VAL A 22 -2.16 6.72 -2.97
CA VAL A 22 -2.43 6.03 -1.70
C VAL A 22 -1.13 5.60 -1.01
N PHE A 23 -0.19 5.01 -1.74
CA PHE A 23 1.04 4.49 -1.17
C PHE A 23 2.17 5.50 -1.36
N LYS A 24 2.97 5.72 -0.32
CA LYS A 24 4.19 6.52 -0.36
C LYS A 24 5.35 5.67 0.13
N TYR A 25 6.46 5.66 -0.59
CA TYR A 25 7.68 5.07 -0.09
C TYR A 25 8.37 6.01 0.91
N ASP A 26 8.66 5.49 2.10
CA ASP A 26 9.44 6.16 3.14
C ASP A 26 10.91 5.75 2.99
N GLU A 27 11.76 6.71 2.62
CA GLU A 27 13.18 6.46 2.38
C GLU A 27 13.98 6.26 3.67
N ASP A 28 13.50 6.73 4.81
CA ASP A 28 14.15 6.56 6.11
C ASP A 28 13.87 5.16 6.68
N GLN A 29 12.62 4.70 6.54
CA GLN A 29 12.19 3.38 7.02
C GLN A 29 12.38 2.27 5.98
N LEU A 30 12.70 2.64 4.74
CA LEU A 30 12.79 1.74 3.58
C LEU A 30 11.51 0.93 3.34
N LYS A 31 10.35 1.50 3.70
CA LYS A 31 9.04 0.83 3.70
C LYS A 31 7.98 1.68 3.02
N SER A 32 6.94 1.01 2.50
CA SER A 32 5.76 1.73 2.02
C SER A 32 4.89 2.18 3.20
N THR A 33 4.25 3.32 3.04
CA THR A 33 3.36 3.97 4.02
C THR A 33 2.08 4.41 3.31
N ILE A 34 1.01 4.63 4.07
CA ILE A 34 -0.27 5.09 3.53
C ILE A 34 -0.33 6.61 3.62
N ARG A 35 -0.60 7.27 2.48
CA ARG A 35 -0.70 8.72 2.33
C ARG A 35 -2.12 9.24 2.55
N VAL A 36 -3.12 8.42 2.23
CA VAL A 36 -4.54 8.77 2.30
C VAL A 36 -5.28 7.69 3.07
N ASP A 37 -5.99 8.07 4.14
CA ASP A 37 -6.86 7.20 4.93
C ASP A 37 -8.03 8.06 5.45
N PRO A 38 -9.31 7.76 5.14
CA PRO A 38 -9.82 6.58 4.43
C PRO A 38 -9.60 6.59 2.91
N ILE A 39 -9.49 5.39 2.31
CA ILE A 39 -9.27 5.22 0.87
C ILE A 39 -10.49 5.67 0.05
N PRO A 40 -10.35 6.60 -0.91
CA PRO A 40 -11.41 7.01 -1.83
C PRO A 40 -11.93 5.83 -2.67
N ASP A 41 -13.23 5.79 -2.95
CA ASP A 41 -13.86 4.68 -3.67
C ASP A 41 -13.19 4.34 -5.01
N HIS A 42 -12.81 5.36 -5.79
CA HIS A 42 -12.16 5.19 -7.09
C HIS A 42 -10.73 4.61 -7.02
N LEU A 43 -10.12 4.56 -5.82
CA LEU A 43 -8.78 4.00 -5.60
C LEU A 43 -8.83 2.62 -4.91
N LYS A 44 -9.98 2.19 -4.40
CA LYS A 44 -10.12 0.92 -3.68
C LYS A 44 -9.69 -0.27 -4.52
N ASP A 45 -10.00 -0.27 -5.82
CA ASP A 45 -9.61 -1.37 -6.71
C ASP A 45 -8.11 -1.40 -6.98
N LYS A 46 -7.47 -0.23 -7.16
CA LYS A 46 -6.01 -0.13 -7.24
C LYS A 46 -5.33 -0.62 -5.96
N VAL A 47 -5.89 -0.30 -4.79
CA VAL A 47 -5.37 -0.75 -3.49
C VAL A 47 -5.48 -2.27 -3.33
N ARG A 48 -6.61 -2.87 -3.74
CA ARG A 48 -6.76 -4.33 -3.74
C ARG A 48 -5.77 -5.00 -4.69
N GLN A 49 -5.56 -4.43 -5.87
CA GLN A 49 -4.56 -4.91 -6.82
C GLN A 49 -3.15 -4.81 -6.22
N ALA A 50 -2.79 -3.69 -5.60
CA ALA A 50 -1.50 -3.52 -4.93
C ALA A 50 -1.26 -4.59 -3.85
N ALA A 51 -2.29 -4.92 -3.07
CA ALA A 51 -2.21 -5.97 -2.07
C ALA A 51 -2.03 -7.36 -2.68
N ALA A 52 -2.74 -7.68 -3.76
CA ALA A 52 -2.61 -8.95 -4.47
C ALA A 52 -1.25 -9.13 -5.19
N GLU A 53 -0.65 -8.03 -5.66
CA GLU A 53 0.66 -8.03 -6.32
C GLU A 53 1.84 -7.92 -5.34
N CYS A 54 1.57 -7.72 -4.05
CA CYS A 54 2.64 -7.63 -3.06
C CYS A 54 3.22 -9.02 -2.79
N GLY A 55 4.42 -9.28 -3.31
CA GLY A 55 5.09 -10.57 -3.12
C GLY A 55 5.42 -10.93 -1.67
N ALA A 56 5.46 -9.93 -0.78
CA ALA A 56 5.67 -10.11 0.66
C ALA A 56 4.35 -10.13 1.48
N GLU A 57 3.18 -10.06 0.81
CA GLU A 57 1.86 -10.02 1.45
C GLU A 57 1.76 -8.96 2.57
N ALA A 58 2.49 -7.85 2.41
CA ALA A 58 2.67 -6.84 3.46
C ALA A 58 1.52 -5.82 3.56
N ILE A 59 0.52 -5.90 2.68
CA ILE A 59 -0.58 -4.94 2.58
C ILE A 59 -1.85 -5.60 3.12
N ILE A 60 -2.28 -5.20 4.31
CA ILE A 60 -3.49 -5.70 4.96
C ILE A 60 -4.63 -4.71 4.72
N ILE A 61 -5.79 -5.24 4.31
CA ILE A 61 -7.00 -4.47 4.06
C ILE A 61 -8.04 -4.86 5.12
N GLU A 62 -8.49 -3.87 5.89
CA GLU A 62 -9.59 -4.00 6.86
C GLU A 62 -10.82 -3.25 6.34
N GLU A 63 -12.01 -3.86 6.38
CA GLU A 63 -13.26 -3.23 5.91
C GLU A 63 -13.87 -2.23 6.90
#